data_AF-A0AAJ2EF67-F1
#
_entry.id   AF-A0AAJ2EF67-F1
#
_cell.length_a   1.000
_cell.length_b   1.000
_cell.length_c   1.000
_cell.angle_alpha   90.00
_cell.angle_beta   90.00
_cell.angle_gamma   90.00
#
_symmetry.space_group_name_H-M   'P 1'
#
loop_
_entity.id
_entity.type
_entity.pdbx_description
1 polymer ?
#
loop_
_entity_poly.entity_id
_entity_poly.type
_entity_poly.pdbx_seq_one_letter_code
_entity_poly.pdbx_strand_id
1 'polypeptide(L)'
;MIVLSLLSDHAPGALANHRHYAREFGYRHIEIDLSDLSGSNKHLQWVYKYEALLRHLSRAAPNEILMLLSENAAILRPSHCPISWPGATGS
;
A
#
# COMPACT_ATOMS: atom_id res chain seq x y z
N MET A 1 10.44 1.12 4.43
CA MET A 1 9.09 0.51 4.44
C MET A 1 8.15 1.48 3.77
N ILE A 2 7.34 0.94 2.85
CA ILE A 2 6.39 1.68 2.03
C ILE A 2 4.99 1.32 2.49
N VAL A 3 4.16 2.32 2.78
CA VAL A 3 2.71 2.15 2.99
C VAL A 3 2.04 2.59 1.71
N LEU A 4 1.41 1.66 1.01
CA LEU A 4 0.69 1.92 -0.24
C LEU A 4 -0.81 1.83 0.01
N SER A 5 -1.53 2.92 -0.19
CA SER A 5 -2.98 2.96 -0.22
C SER A 5 -3.46 2.75 -1.65
N LEU A 6 -4.24 1.69 -1.88
CA LEU A 6 -4.86 1.39 -3.16
C LEU A 6 -6.37 1.51 -2.99
N LEU A 7 -6.96 2.59 -3.49
CA LEU A 7 -8.36 2.93 -3.21
C LEU A 7 -9.19 2.76 -4.47
N SER A 8 -10.18 1.88 -4.44
CA SER A 8 -11.09 1.65 -5.58
C SER A 8 -12.24 2.67 -5.66
N ASP A 9 -12.46 3.41 -4.59
CA ASP A 9 -13.51 4.40 -4.42
C ASP A 9 -12.99 5.55 -3.55
N HIS A 10 -13.72 6.66 -3.51
CA HIS A 10 -13.39 7.81 -2.71
C HIS A 10 -13.51 7.50 -1.21
N ALA A 11 -12.37 7.21 -0.57
CA ALA A 11 -12.29 6.79 0.83
C ALA A 11 -11.37 7.72 1.67
N PRO A 12 -11.76 8.99 1.90
CA PRO A 12 -10.91 9.97 2.57
C PRO A 12 -10.53 9.58 4.00
N GLY A 13 -11.43 8.88 4.72
CA GLY A 13 -11.15 8.37 6.07
C GLY A 13 -10.04 7.32 6.10
N ALA A 14 -10.09 6.36 5.17
CA ALA A 14 -9.04 5.33 5.04
C ALA A 14 -7.71 5.96 4.64
N LEU A 15 -7.72 6.88 3.66
CA LEU A 15 -6.51 7.59 3.24
C LEU A 15 -5.87 8.37 4.38
N ALA A 16 -6.66 9.13 5.15
CA ALA A 16 -6.17 9.87 6.31
C ALA A 16 -5.59 8.94 7.38
N ASN A 17 -6.24 7.79 7.62
CA ASN A 17 -5.77 6.78 8.55
C ASN A 17 -4.42 6.17 8.11
N HIS A 18 -4.27 5.83 6.84
CA HIS A 18 -3.02 5.29 6.29
C HIS A 18 -1.87 6.32 6.30
N ARG A 19 -2.17 7.57 5.90
CA ARG A 19 -1.20 8.68 5.95
C ARG A 19 -0.73 8.95 7.37
N HIS A 20 -1.65 8.91 8.34
CA HIS A 20 -1.30 9.07 9.74
C HIS A 20 -0.33 8.00 10.22
N TYR A 21 -0.65 6.71 9.97
CA TYR A 21 0.23 5.59 10.32
C TYR A 21 1.63 5.71 9.68
N ALA A 22 1.68 6.01 8.37
CA ALA A 22 2.95 6.17 7.68
C ALA A 22 3.78 7.31 8.26
N ARG A 23 3.15 8.46 8.53
CA ARG A 23 3.80 9.62 9.14
C ARG A 23 4.29 9.32 10.56
N GLU A 24 3.51 8.62 11.37
CA GLU A 24 3.84 8.29 12.77
C GLU A 24 5.16 7.53 12.87
N PHE A 25 5.40 6.58 11.95
CA PHE A 25 6.60 5.75 11.96
C PHE A 25 7.65 6.14 10.90
N GLY A 26 7.50 7.30 10.25
CA GLY A 26 8.44 7.78 9.22
C GLY A 26 8.50 6.93 7.95
N TYR A 27 7.44 6.17 7.65
CA TYR A 27 7.34 5.37 6.44
C TYR A 27 6.98 6.22 5.23
N ARG A 28 7.49 5.82 4.06
CA ARG A 28 7.08 6.42 2.80
C ARG A 28 5.62 6.06 2.54
N HIS A 29 4.77 7.05 2.32
CA HIS A 29 3.38 6.83 1.91
C HIS A 29 3.22 7.02 0.40
N ILE A 30 2.46 6.13 -0.23
CA ILE A 30 2.11 6.17 -1.64
C ILE A 30 0.59 5.97 -1.74
N GLU A 31 -0.04 6.76 -2.59
CA GLU A 31 -1.47 6.66 -2.89
C GLU A 31 -1.62 6.29 -4.36
N ILE A 32 -2.42 5.25 -4.60
CA ILE A 32 -2.91 4.87 -5.92
C ILE A 32 -4.42 4.99 -5.85
N ASP A 33 -4.93 6.03 -6.51
CA ASP A 33 -6.35 6.24 -6.68
C ASP A 33 -6.81 5.50 -7.94
N LEU A 34 -7.75 4.56 -7.77
CA LEU A 34 -8.42 3.84 -8.85
C LEU A 34 -9.86 4.31 -9.02
N SER A 35 -10.32 5.34 -8.30
CA SER A 35 -11.70 5.82 -8.41
C SER A 35 -12.06 6.26 -9.82
N ASP A 36 -11.09 6.74 -10.59
CA ASP A 36 -11.26 7.08 -12.01
C ASP A 36 -11.56 5.85 -12.90
N LEU A 37 -11.24 4.65 -12.42
CA LEU A 37 -11.56 3.38 -13.06
C LEU A 37 -12.82 2.72 -12.46
N SER A 38 -13.53 3.41 -11.56
CA SER A 38 -14.81 2.93 -11.02
C SER A 38 -15.81 2.70 -12.16
N GLY A 39 -16.52 1.57 -12.11
CA GLY A 39 -17.45 1.15 -13.18
C GLY A 39 -16.81 0.56 -14.44
N SER A 40 -15.48 0.54 -14.57
CA SER A 40 -14.80 -0.15 -15.67
C SER A 40 -14.79 -1.68 -15.49
N ASN A 41 -14.38 -2.41 -16.54
CA ASN A 41 -14.25 -3.86 -16.50
C ASN A 41 -13.28 -4.30 -15.38
N LYS A 42 -13.72 -5.22 -14.50
CA LYS A 42 -12.90 -5.77 -13.40
C LYS A 42 -11.52 -6.25 -13.84
N HIS A 43 -11.40 -6.83 -15.04
CA HIS A 43 -10.11 -7.25 -15.58
C HIS A 43 -9.14 -6.09 -15.78
N LEU A 44 -9.63 -4.93 -16.24
CA LEU A 44 -8.82 -3.74 -16.43
C LEU A 44 -8.35 -3.17 -15.09
N GLN A 45 -9.22 -3.15 -14.08
CA GLN A 45 -8.87 -2.75 -12.71
C GLN A 45 -7.77 -3.65 -12.13
N TRP A 46 -7.84 -4.96 -12.36
CA TRP A 46 -6.80 -5.90 -11.93
C TRP A 46 -5.46 -5.64 -12.63
N VAL A 47 -5.47 -5.44 -13.95
CA VAL A 47 -4.24 -5.15 -14.71
C VAL A 47 -3.59 -3.87 -14.19
N TYR A 48 -4.36 -2.80 -14.02
CA TYR A 48 -3.84 -1.53 -13.53
C TYR A 48 -3.27 -1.66 -12.10
N LYS A 49 -3.99 -2.36 -11.20
CA LYS A 49 -3.50 -2.66 -9.85
C LYS A 49 -2.14 -3.35 -9.87
N TYR A 50 -1.99 -4.41 -10.65
CA TYR A 50 -0.74 -5.17 -10.71
C TYR A 50 0.38 -4.36 -11.36
N GLU A 51 0.10 -3.64 -12.44
CA GLU A 51 1.09 -2.79 -13.10
C GLU A 51 1.60 -1.69 -12.16
N ALA A 52 0.69 -1.02 -11.44
CA ALA A 52 1.06 0.02 -10.49
C ALA A 52 1.87 -0.55 -9.30
N LEU A 53 1.47 -1.71 -8.76
CA LEU A 53 2.21 -2.40 -7.71
C LEU A 53 3.62 -2.79 -8.16
N LEU A 54 3.76 -3.40 -9.34
CA LEU A 54 5.05 -3.81 -9.91
C LEU A 54 5.97 -2.61 -10.19
N ARG A 55 5.41 -1.46 -10.62
CA ARG A 55 6.17 -0.21 -10.78
C ARG A 55 6.76 0.28 -9.46
N HIS A 56 6.08 0.08 -8.33
CA HIS A 56 6.61 0.46 -7.02
C HIS A 56 7.60 -0.57 -6.49
N LEU A 57 7.30 -1.86 -6.61
CA LEU A 57 8.21 -2.94 -6.18
C LEU A 57 9.54 -2.93 -6.95
N SER A 58 9.53 -2.63 -8.24
CA SER A 58 10.75 -2.55 -9.06
C SER A 58 11.70 -1.40 -8.69
N ARG A 59 11.21 -0.43 -7.90
CA ARG A 59 11.98 0.72 -7.40
C ARG A 59 12.26 0.63 -5.90
N ALA A 60 11.75 -0.39 -5.23
CA ALA A 60 11.96 -0.60 -3.79
C ALA A 60 13.40 -1.10 -3.55
N ALA A 61 13.99 -0.71 -2.43
CA ALA A 61 15.30 -1.21 -2.07
C ALA A 61 15.25 -2.72 -1.75
N PRO A 62 16.36 -3.46 -1.87
CA PRO A 62 16.42 -4.84 -1.40
C PRO A 62 15.94 -4.95 0.05
N ASN A 63 15.11 -5.95 0.33
CA ASN A 63 14.48 -6.18 1.64
C ASN A 63 13.53 -5.07 2.13
N GLU A 64 13.18 -4.10 1.29
CA GLU A 64 12.16 -3.13 1.63
C GLU A 64 10.76 -3.76 1.59
N ILE A 65 10.03 -3.64 2.70
CA ILE A 65 8.66 -4.13 2.80
C ILE A 65 7.69 -3.07 2.26
N LEU A 66 6.74 -3.53 1.44
CA LEU A 66 5.58 -2.76 1.01
C LEU A 66 4.32 -3.32 1.68
N MET A 67 3.64 -2.46 2.44
CA MET A 67 2.34 -2.75 3.03
C MET A 67 1.24 -2.16 2.14
N LEU A 68 0.43 -3.04 1.55
CA LEU A 68 -0.68 -2.65 0.68
C LEU A 68 -1.98 -2.60 1.51
N LEU A 69 -2.66 -1.46 1.49
CA LEU A 69 -3.91 -1.21 2.22
C LEU A 69 -5.01 -0.77 1.26
N SER A 70 -6.19 -1.40 1.35
CA SER A 70 -7.38 -0.99 0.61
C SER A 70 -8.20 0.04 1.40
N GLU A 71 -9.22 0.61 0.76
CA GLU A 71 -10.21 1.50 1.38
C GLU A 71 -10.91 0.91 2.62
N ASN A 72 -10.97 -0.42 2.71
CA ASN A 72 -11.63 -1.13 3.83
C ASN A 72 -10.65 -1.52 4.94
N ALA A 73 -9.36 -1.20 4.80
CA ALA A 73 -8.37 -1.41 5.85
C ALA A 73 -8.37 -0.22 6.81
N ALA A 74 -8.41 -0.50 8.11
CA ALA A 74 -8.31 0.51 9.15
C ALA A 74 -7.25 0.11 10.17
N ILE A 75 -6.34 1.02 10.46
CA ILE A 75 -5.30 0.89 11.48
C ILE A 75 -5.85 1.49 12.76
N LEU A 76 -6.26 0.61 13.69
CA LEU A 76 -6.89 0.99 14.96
C LEU A 76 -5.87 1.21 16.08
N ARG A 77 -4.77 0.44 16.04
CA ARG A 77 -3.68 0.49 17.03
C ARG A 77 -2.35 0.48 16.27
N PRO A 78 -1.78 1.67 15.99
CA PRO A 78 -0.52 1.78 15.28
C PRO A 78 0.58 1.05 16.04
N SER A 79 1.27 0.14 15.36
CA SER A 79 2.51 -0.43 15.83
C SER A 79 3.50 -0.54 14.68
N HIS A 80 4.79 -0.49 15.00
CA HIS A 80 5.81 -0.85 14.03
C HIS A 80 5.50 -2.25 13.48
N CYS A 81 5.54 -2.39 12.16
CA CYS A 81 5.43 -3.71 11.56
C CYS A 81 6.62 -4.56 12.05
N PRO A 82 6.37 -5.67 12.78
CA PRO A 82 7.46 -6.48 13.32
C PRO A 82 8.19 -7.15 12.17
N ILE A 83 9.37 -6.63 11.84
CA ILE A 83 10.29 -7.23 10.87
C ILE A 83 11.02 -8.36 11.58
N SER A 84 10.39 -9.51 11.64
CA SER A 84 11.08 -10.78 11.82
C SER A 84 10.60 -11.73 10.71
N TRP A 85 10.99 -11.43 9.48
CA TRP A 85 10.84 -12.37 8.38
C TRP A 85 12.10 -13.26 8.31
N PRO A 86 12.03 -14.55 8.66
CA PRO A 86 13.19 -15.44 8.71
C PRO A 86 13.82 -15.74 7.33
N GLY A 87 13.23 -15.27 6.22
CA GLY A 87 13.80 -15.43 4.88
C GLY A 87 14.64 -14.25 4.37
N ALA A 88 14.95 -13.24 5.21
CA ALA A 88 15.77 -12.09 4.82
C ALA A 88 17.29 -12.31 5.02
N THR A 89 17.69 -13.40 5.68
CA THR A 89 19.08 -13.85 5.71
C THR A 89 19.33 -14.71 4.47
N GLY A 90 19.71 -14.08 3.37
CA GLY A 90 20.28 -14.77 2.22
C GLY A 90 21.62 -15.41 2.60
N SER A 91 21.74 -16.71 2.36
CA SER A 91 23.00 -17.41 2.09
C SER A 91 23.42 -17.21 0.65
#